data_AF-A0A8T9Q5P3-F1
#
_entry.id   AF-A0A8T9Q5P3-F1
#
_cell.length_a   1.000
_cell.length_b   1.000
_cell.length_c   1.000
_cell.angle_alpha   90.00
_cell.angle_beta   90.00
_cell.angle_gamma   90.00
#
_symmetry.space_group_name_H-M   'P 1'
#
loop_
_entity.id
_entity.type
_entity.pdbx_description
1 polymer ?
#
loop_
_entity_poly.entity_id
_entity_poly.type
_entity_poly.pdbx_seq_one_letter_code
_entity_poly.pdbx_strand_id
1 'polypeptide(L)'
;MLEATVPATAGSEAVQTEQPFTLYSAASAKLPLPTPDWFVTLQDSVLPGQPARFLVGSSEAEARILVEAEAKGESLRREWLTLQAGEQRVLEVPTTAALSEAQLYVHVTQVRDNRLYLHSATVQVATPPAPLVLSIATFRDKLQPGQKETWRVTIHQAAGQPAQAELLATLYDKSLDVFRAHSFSGLEFPRPYYPAGLAWTGRFGVEESNGLFDVEPNDSDVAVLYPHLNWWRYSLGNEESRNDYKLLSKNSRVRFTPPMIKQDVEVIAAGAPAPQALRMSVSSDKVSDTASGENAAEAAAAPPPSTAAPRLI
;
A
#
# COMPACT_ATOMS: atom_id res chain seq x y z
N MET A 1 32.02 -29.51 3.11
CA MET A 1 31.98 -29.96 4.52
C MET A 1 32.74 -28.94 5.34
N LEU A 2 32.12 -28.41 6.39
CA LEU A 2 32.80 -27.73 7.49
C LEU A 2 32.97 -28.75 8.61
N GLU A 3 34.12 -28.76 9.27
CA GLU A 3 34.38 -29.60 10.44
C GLU A 3 34.87 -28.70 11.58
N ALA A 4 34.35 -28.93 12.79
CA ALA A 4 34.87 -28.34 14.01
C ALA A 4 35.10 -29.45 15.04
N THR A 5 36.33 -29.54 15.55
CA THR A 5 36.75 -30.54 16.53
C THR A 5 37.18 -29.85 17.81
N VAL A 6 36.56 -30.21 18.94
CA VAL A 6 36.97 -29.76 20.28
C VAL A 6 37.93 -30.81 20.85
N PRO A 7 39.20 -30.45 21.15
CA PRO A 7 40.16 -31.40 21.69
C PRO A 7 39.75 -31.87 23.09
N ALA A 8 39.91 -33.16 23.34
CA ALA A 8 39.64 -33.77 24.63
C ALA A 8 40.54 -33.20 25.74
N THR A 9 39.97 -33.04 26.93
CA THR A 9 40.77 -32.88 28.16
C THR A 9 40.99 -34.27 28.76
N ALA A 10 42.14 -34.50 29.41
CA ALA A 10 42.58 -35.84 29.84
C ALA A 10 41.48 -36.65 30.57
N GLY A 11 40.94 -37.66 29.88
CA GLY A 11 39.86 -38.52 30.37
C GLY A 11 38.55 -38.50 29.56
N SER A 12 38.37 -37.57 28.61
CA SER A 12 37.23 -37.57 27.68
C SER A 12 37.63 -38.01 26.26
N GLU A 13 36.64 -38.37 25.43
CA GLU A 13 36.82 -38.41 23.97
C GLU A 13 36.75 -37.00 23.38
N ALA A 14 37.28 -36.83 22.16
CA ALA A 14 37.20 -35.57 21.42
C ALA A 14 35.84 -35.45 20.74
N VAL A 15 35.21 -34.28 20.81
CA VAL A 15 33.90 -34.05 20.19
C VAL A 15 34.09 -33.42 18.82
N GLN A 16 33.67 -34.12 17.78
CA GLN A 16 33.64 -33.62 16.41
C GLN A 16 32.22 -33.22 16.01
N THR A 17 32.09 -32.16 15.21
CA THR A 17 30.84 -31.80 14.55
C THR A 17 31.11 -31.46 13.09
N GLU A 18 30.30 -32.02 12.19
CA GLU A 18 30.39 -31.84 10.75
C GLU A 18 29.14 -31.13 10.23
N GLN A 19 29.33 -30.14 9.38
CA GLN A 19 28.25 -29.47 8.66
C GLN A 19 28.43 -29.66 7.14
N PRO A 20 27.57 -30.44 6.48
CA PRO A 20 27.55 -30.49 5.02
C PRO A 20 27.02 -29.17 4.46
N PHE A 21 27.55 -28.77 3.30
CA PHE A 21 27.06 -27.64 2.51
C PHE A 21 27.15 -27.97 1.03
N THR A 22 26.22 -27.47 0.24
CA THR A 22 26.18 -27.65 -1.21
C THR A 22 26.72 -26.41 -1.91
N LEU A 23 27.78 -26.54 -2.70
CA LEU A 23 28.19 -25.50 -3.63
C LEU A 23 27.40 -25.66 -4.93
N TYR A 24 26.80 -24.58 -5.41
CA TYR A 24 26.06 -24.54 -6.67
C TYR A 24 26.47 -23.33 -7.50
N SER A 25 26.18 -23.36 -8.80
CA SER A 25 26.36 -22.23 -9.70
C SER A 25 25.04 -21.92 -10.39
N ALA A 26 24.57 -20.68 -10.28
CA ALA A 26 23.34 -20.23 -10.94
C ALA A 26 23.46 -20.19 -12.47
N ALA A 27 24.68 -20.18 -13.01
CA ALA A 27 24.96 -20.25 -14.45
C ALA A 27 25.07 -21.70 -14.98
N SER A 28 25.05 -22.70 -14.11
CA SER A 28 25.07 -24.11 -14.50
C SER A 28 23.68 -24.57 -14.95
N ALA A 29 23.60 -25.26 -16.09
CA ALA A 29 22.41 -26.01 -16.49
C ALA A 29 22.33 -27.40 -15.86
N LYS A 30 23.36 -27.81 -15.09
CA LYS A 30 23.43 -29.09 -14.38
C LYS A 30 23.26 -28.88 -12.88
N LEU A 31 22.50 -29.77 -12.25
CA LEU A 31 22.36 -29.83 -10.80
C LEU A 31 23.70 -30.02 -10.06
N PRO A 32 23.85 -29.45 -8.85
CA PRO A 32 25.04 -29.62 -8.02
C PRO A 32 25.10 -30.99 -7.30
N LEU A 33 23.96 -31.64 -7.06
CA LEU A 33 23.86 -33.00 -6.53
C LEU A 33 22.61 -33.72 -7.10
N PRO A 34 22.56 -35.07 -7.06
CA PRO A 34 21.34 -35.81 -7.35
C PRO A 34 20.28 -35.58 -6.26
N THR A 35 19.20 -34.88 -6.59
CA THR A 35 18.06 -34.63 -5.69
C THR A 35 16.76 -34.55 -6.49
N PRO A 36 15.65 -35.19 -6.05
CA PRO A 36 14.40 -35.21 -6.80
C PRO A 36 13.74 -33.84 -6.94
N ASP A 37 14.06 -32.93 -6.03
CA ASP A 37 13.69 -31.52 -6.05
C ASP A 37 14.91 -30.64 -5.71
N TRP A 38 14.99 -29.49 -6.37
CA TRP A 38 15.99 -28.46 -6.09
C TRP A 38 15.34 -27.09 -6.29
N PHE A 39 15.43 -26.24 -5.27
CA PHE A 39 14.92 -24.88 -5.31
C PHE A 39 15.85 -23.93 -4.56
N VAL A 40 16.20 -22.81 -5.20
CA VAL A 40 17.03 -21.77 -4.58
C VAL A 40 16.58 -20.38 -5.03
N THR A 41 16.37 -19.48 -4.06
CA THR A 41 16.14 -18.05 -4.32
C THR A 41 17.48 -17.35 -4.52
N LEU A 42 17.64 -16.60 -5.62
CA LEU A 42 18.91 -15.92 -5.93
C LEU A 42 18.97 -14.46 -5.46
N GLN A 43 17.83 -13.87 -5.06
CA GLN A 43 17.73 -12.52 -4.49
C GLN A 43 16.57 -12.46 -3.49
N ASP A 44 16.80 -11.91 -2.30
CA ASP A 44 15.72 -11.62 -1.34
C ASP A 44 14.98 -10.31 -1.66
N SER A 45 15.57 -9.47 -2.53
CA SER A 45 14.96 -8.23 -3.00
C SER A 45 15.44 -7.85 -4.41
N VAL A 46 14.56 -7.25 -5.20
CA VAL A 46 14.84 -6.74 -6.56
C VAL A 46 14.22 -5.35 -6.76
N LEU A 47 14.83 -4.54 -7.63
CA LEU A 47 14.24 -3.27 -8.05
C LEU A 47 13.09 -3.51 -9.05
N PRO A 48 12.06 -2.65 -9.10
CA PRO A 48 10.98 -2.75 -10.08
C PRO A 48 11.55 -2.67 -11.51
N GLY A 49 11.14 -3.60 -12.37
CA GLY A 49 11.69 -3.76 -13.72
C GLY A 49 12.82 -4.80 -13.81
N GLN A 50 13.38 -5.27 -12.69
CA GLN A 50 14.32 -6.39 -12.68
C GLN A 50 13.55 -7.70 -12.40
N PRO A 51 13.86 -8.81 -13.11
CA PRO A 51 13.24 -10.09 -12.81
C PRO A 51 13.77 -10.66 -11.49
N ALA A 52 12.88 -11.17 -10.65
CA ALA A 52 13.25 -12.02 -9.53
C ALA A 52 13.65 -13.40 -10.08
N ARG A 53 14.79 -13.94 -9.63
CA ARG A 53 15.37 -15.18 -10.17
C ARG A 53 15.41 -16.29 -9.13
N PHE A 54 15.01 -17.48 -9.57
CA PHE A 54 15.01 -18.70 -8.78
C PHE A 54 15.68 -19.81 -9.60
N LEU A 55 16.35 -20.74 -8.94
CA LEU A 55 16.76 -22.01 -9.55
C LEU A 55 15.69 -23.04 -9.24
N VAL A 56 15.27 -23.78 -10.27
CA VAL A 56 14.48 -25.01 -10.14
C VAL A 56 15.26 -26.15 -10.77
N GLY A 57 15.20 -27.35 -10.21
CA GLY A 57 15.92 -28.50 -10.75
C GLY A 57 15.39 -29.84 -10.26
N SER A 58 15.73 -30.91 -10.96
CA SER A 58 15.45 -32.29 -10.53
C SER A 58 16.44 -33.29 -11.13
N SER A 59 16.90 -34.27 -10.35
CA SER A 59 17.67 -35.42 -10.85
C SER A 59 16.84 -36.31 -11.77
N GLU A 60 15.52 -36.17 -11.71
CA GLU A 60 14.57 -37.09 -12.28
C GLU A 60 14.19 -36.75 -13.72
N ALA A 61 14.02 -37.79 -14.54
CA ALA A 61 13.45 -37.63 -15.88
C ALA A 61 11.99 -37.17 -15.79
N GLU A 62 11.63 -36.27 -16.70
CA GLU A 62 10.28 -35.71 -16.89
C GLU A 62 9.66 -35.13 -15.61
N ALA A 63 10.48 -34.53 -14.74
CA ALA A 63 10.01 -33.90 -13.51
C ALA A 63 9.05 -32.75 -13.84
N ARG A 64 7.76 -32.95 -13.51
CA ARG A 64 6.69 -31.97 -13.70
C ARG A 64 6.54 -31.08 -12.47
N ILE A 65 6.73 -29.79 -12.68
CA ILE A 65 6.78 -28.78 -11.64
C ILE A 65 5.74 -27.70 -11.98
N LEU A 66 4.79 -27.46 -11.06
CA LEU A 66 3.89 -26.33 -11.11
C LEU A 66 4.61 -25.11 -10.53
N VAL A 67 4.69 -24.04 -11.31
CA VAL A 67 5.20 -22.74 -10.88
C VAL A 67 4.03 -21.76 -10.78
N GLU A 68 3.82 -21.23 -9.59
CA GLU A 68 2.81 -20.22 -9.28
C GLU A 68 3.52 -18.99 -8.70
N ALA A 69 3.22 -17.79 -9.20
CA ALA A 69 3.76 -16.55 -8.67
C ALA A 69 2.62 -15.53 -8.49
N GLU A 70 2.61 -14.85 -7.35
CA GLU A 70 1.57 -13.90 -6.98
C GLU A 70 2.15 -12.67 -6.27
N ALA A 71 1.50 -11.53 -6.44
CA ALA A 71 1.77 -10.31 -5.69
C ALA A 71 0.49 -9.45 -5.64
N LYS A 72 0.34 -8.64 -4.60
CA LYS A 72 -0.84 -7.78 -4.40
C LYS A 72 -2.20 -8.53 -4.47
N GLY A 73 -2.22 -9.82 -4.13
CA GLY A 73 -3.41 -10.68 -4.20
C GLY A 73 -3.80 -11.14 -5.60
N GLU A 74 -2.95 -10.91 -6.60
CA GLU A 74 -3.16 -11.31 -8.00
C GLU A 74 -2.13 -12.38 -8.43
N SER A 75 -2.60 -13.38 -9.18
CA SER A 75 -1.73 -14.39 -9.80
C SER A 75 -1.02 -13.79 -11.02
N LEU A 76 0.30 -13.64 -10.95
CA LEU A 76 1.15 -13.09 -12.01
C LEU A 76 1.61 -14.15 -13.01
N ARG A 77 1.83 -15.39 -12.54
CA ARG A 77 2.28 -16.53 -13.35
C ARG A 77 1.68 -17.82 -12.81
N ARG A 78 1.25 -18.70 -13.72
CA ARG A 78 0.84 -20.06 -13.40
C ARG A 78 1.13 -20.96 -14.59
N GLU A 79 2.09 -21.86 -14.47
CA GLU A 79 2.46 -22.78 -15.56
C GLU A 79 3.04 -24.11 -15.06
N TRP A 80 3.04 -25.11 -15.95
CA TRP A 80 3.75 -26.36 -15.74
C TRP A 80 5.08 -26.34 -16.49
N LEU A 81 6.18 -26.52 -15.78
CA LEU A 81 7.48 -26.81 -16.34
C LEU A 81 7.73 -28.33 -16.32
N THR A 82 8.35 -28.84 -17.38
CA THR A 82 8.95 -30.18 -17.40
C THR A 82 10.47 -30.03 -17.49
N LEU A 83 11.18 -30.66 -16.56
CA LEU A 83 12.63 -30.73 -16.52
C LEU A 83 13.15 -32.10 -16.98
N GLN A 84 14.35 -32.11 -17.53
CA GLN A 84 15.10 -33.33 -17.85
C GLN A 84 15.92 -33.80 -16.66
N ALA A 85 16.34 -35.07 -16.68
CA ALA A 85 17.13 -35.66 -15.60
C ALA A 85 18.46 -34.91 -15.37
N GLY A 86 18.67 -34.39 -14.17
CA GLY A 86 19.86 -33.63 -13.80
C GLY A 86 19.84 -32.16 -14.23
N GLU A 87 18.73 -31.68 -14.81
CA GLU A 87 18.59 -30.30 -15.27
C GLU A 87 18.42 -29.33 -14.09
N GLN A 88 19.16 -28.22 -14.16
CA GLN A 88 18.89 -27.01 -13.39
C GLN A 88 18.49 -25.90 -14.37
N ARG A 89 17.36 -25.23 -14.10
CA ARG A 89 16.82 -24.14 -14.93
C ARG A 89 16.63 -22.88 -14.10
N VAL A 90 16.95 -21.72 -14.67
CA VAL A 90 16.63 -20.41 -14.06
C VAL A 90 15.18 -20.07 -14.39
N LEU A 91 14.39 -19.84 -13.35
CA LEU A 91 13.04 -19.26 -13.43
C LEU A 91 13.16 -17.75 -13.20
N GLU A 92 12.71 -16.95 -14.16
CA GLU A 92 12.64 -15.49 -14.06
C GLU A 92 11.20 -15.03 -13.94
N VAL A 93 10.83 -14.37 -12.83
CA VAL A 93 9.51 -13.73 -12.66
C VAL A 93 9.67 -12.22 -12.83
N PRO A 94 9.05 -11.60 -13.85
CA PRO A 94 9.21 -10.17 -14.11
C PRO A 94 8.54 -9.34 -13.01
N THR A 95 9.26 -8.40 -12.41
CA THR A 95 8.65 -7.38 -11.54
C THR A 95 8.39 -6.12 -12.36
N THR A 96 7.18 -5.56 -12.29
CA THR A 96 6.83 -4.31 -12.98
C THR A 96 6.82 -3.13 -12.00
N ALA A 97 6.85 -1.90 -12.50
CA ALA A 97 6.71 -0.70 -11.67
C ALA A 97 5.43 -0.71 -10.81
N ALA A 98 4.34 -1.35 -11.28
CA ALA A 98 3.10 -1.52 -10.52
C ALA A 98 3.26 -2.40 -9.26
N LEU A 99 4.28 -3.26 -9.22
CA LEU A 99 4.61 -4.11 -8.08
C LEU A 99 5.56 -3.45 -7.07
N SER A 100 5.93 -2.18 -7.24
CA SER A 100 6.71 -1.45 -6.24
C SER A 100 6.07 -1.54 -4.85
N GLU A 101 6.91 -1.71 -3.83
CA GLU A 101 6.54 -1.93 -2.41
C GLU A 101 5.77 -3.23 -2.14
N ALA A 102 5.65 -4.14 -3.11
CA ALA A 102 4.99 -5.42 -2.92
C ALA A 102 5.96 -6.52 -2.49
N GLN A 103 5.38 -7.51 -1.81
CA GLN A 103 5.99 -8.83 -1.67
C GLN A 103 5.58 -9.67 -2.89
N LEU A 104 6.58 -10.19 -3.61
CA LEU A 104 6.38 -11.22 -4.62
C LEU A 104 6.50 -12.58 -3.92
N TYR A 105 5.47 -13.40 -4.00
CA TYR A 105 5.52 -14.79 -3.56
C TYR A 105 5.66 -15.70 -4.78
N VAL A 106 6.53 -16.70 -4.67
CA VAL A 106 6.72 -17.73 -5.69
C VAL A 106 6.64 -19.10 -5.03
N HIS A 107 5.73 -19.93 -5.54
CA HIS A 107 5.46 -21.28 -5.08
C HIS A 107 5.86 -22.27 -6.18
N VAL A 108 6.54 -23.32 -5.77
CA VAL A 108 7.00 -24.39 -6.65
C VAL A 108 6.53 -25.71 -6.07
N THR A 109 5.62 -26.37 -6.79
CA THR A 109 4.93 -27.58 -6.34
C THR A 109 5.25 -28.73 -7.30
N GLN A 110 5.79 -29.83 -6.76
CA GLN A 110 6.09 -31.05 -7.52
C GLN A 110 5.51 -32.26 -6.79
N VAL A 111 4.95 -33.20 -7.56
CA VAL A 111 4.43 -34.47 -7.07
C VAL A 111 5.18 -35.60 -7.76
N ARG A 112 5.79 -36.49 -6.98
CA ARG A 112 6.45 -37.69 -7.51
C ARG A 112 6.43 -38.80 -6.46
N ASP A 113 6.15 -40.03 -6.89
CA ASP A 113 6.19 -41.24 -6.04
C ASP A 113 5.42 -41.09 -4.70
N ASN A 114 4.21 -40.52 -4.80
CA ASN A 114 3.33 -40.21 -3.67
C ASN A 114 3.94 -39.28 -2.60
N ARG A 115 4.96 -38.49 -2.98
CA ARG A 115 5.60 -37.45 -2.17
C ARG A 115 5.35 -36.08 -2.81
N LEU A 116 4.97 -35.13 -1.95
CA LEU A 116 4.75 -33.74 -2.30
C LEU A 116 6.02 -32.95 -1.94
N TYR A 117 6.54 -32.19 -2.89
CA TYR A 117 7.66 -31.28 -2.71
C TYR A 117 7.10 -29.87 -2.88
N LEU A 118 7.26 -29.06 -1.85
CA LEU A 118 6.73 -27.70 -1.77
C LEU A 118 7.86 -26.76 -1.43
N HIS A 119 8.08 -25.77 -2.29
CA HIS A 119 8.95 -24.64 -2.00
C HIS A 119 8.17 -23.35 -2.12
N SER A 120 8.52 -22.39 -1.28
CA SER A 120 7.93 -21.06 -1.29
C SER A 120 9.00 -20.03 -0.97
N ALA A 121 9.06 -18.97 -1.77
CA ALA A 121 9.98 -17.85 -1.59
C ALA A 121 9.20 -16.55 -1.55
N THR A 122 9.74 -15.59 -0.80
CA THR A 122 9.27 -14.20 -0.77
C THR A 122 10.40 -13.30 -1.22
N VAL A 123 10.18 -12.50 -2.26
CA VAL A 123 11.12 -11.51 -2.76
C VAL A 123 10.51 -10.13 -2.60
N GLN A 124 11.23 -9.23 -1.94
CA GLN A 124 10.78 -7.86 -1.72
C GLN A 124 11.01 -7.04 -3.00
N VAL A 125 9.94 -6.54 -3.63
CA VAL A 125 10.07 -5.58 -4.73
C VAL A 125 10.34 -4.21 -4.12
N ALA A 126 11.63 -3.86 -4.06
CA ALA A 126 12.14 -2.71 -3.34
C ALA A 126 11.47 -1.41 -3.81
N THR A 127 11.25 -0.49 -2.87
CA THR A 127 10.91 0.89 -3.24
C THR A 127 12.12 1.50 -3.97
N PRO A 128 11.95 2.14 -5.13
CA PRO A 128 12.99 3.01 -5.67
C PRO A 128 13.31 4.13 -4.64
N PRO A 129 14.52 4.73 -4.68
CA PRO A 129 14.93 5.73 -3.71
C PRO A 129 13.89 6.86 -3.59
N ALA A 130 13.69 7.34 -2.35
CA ALA A 130 12.58 8.21 -1.98
C ALA A 130 12.37 9.34 -3.00
N PRO A 131 11.14 9.55 -3.50
CA PRO A 131 10.91 10.42 -4.65
C PRO A 131 11.15 11.90 -4.35
N LEU A 132 11.33 12.28 -3.08
CA LEU A 132 11.50 13.65 -2.61
C LEU A 132 12.77 13.80 -1.75
N VAL A 133 13.59 14.78 -2.07
CA VAL A 133 14.78 15.20 -1.35
C VAL A 133 14.53 16.60 -0.78
N LEU A 134 14.50 16.71 0.55
CA LEU A 134 14.32 17.98 1.25
C LEU A 134 15.68 18.59 1.63
N SER A 135 15.84 19.88 1.37
CA SER A 135 16.99 20.68 1.80
C SER A 135 16.53 21.97 2.47
N ILE A 136 17.25 22.42 3.50
CA ILE A 136 17.00 23.69 4.18
C ILE A 136 18.10 24.67 3.75
N ALA A 137 17.74 25.67 2.96
CA ALA A 137 18.66 26.64 2.38
C ALA A 137 19.04 27.78 3.35
N THR A 138 18.25 28.02 4.40
CA THR A 138 18.59 28.98 5.47
C THR A 138 18.42 28.36 6.85
N PHE A 139 19.52 27.90 7.43
CA PHE A 139 19.61 27.53 8.84
C PHE A 139 20.51 28.52 9.61
N ARG A 140 20.13 28.85 10.83
CA ARG A 140 20.94 29.67 11.76
C ARG A 140 21.12 28.90 13.06
N ASP A 141 22.36 28.77 13.51
CA ASP A 141 22.72 28.10 14.76
C ASP A 141 22.10 28.77 16.00
N LYS A 142 21.92 30.10 15.97
CA LYS A 142 21.41 30.89 17.10
C LYS A 142 20.40 31.94 16.64
N LEU A 143 19.33 32.08 17.41
CA LEU A 143 18.24 33.05 17.21
C LEU A 143 18.05 33.86 18.49
N GLN A 144 17.58 35.11 18.38
CA GLN A 144 17.19 35.91 19.54
C GLN A 144 15.72 35.64 19.91
N PRO A 145 15.35 35.61 21.22
CA PRO A 145 13.96 35.47 21.63
C PRO A 145 13.07 36.56 21.01
N GLY A 146 11.94 36.16 20.41
CA GLY A 146 11.00 37.09 19.74
C GLY A 146 11.45 37.59 18.36
N GLN A 147 12.61 37.18 17.86
CA GLN A 147 13.06 37.52 16.51
C GLN A 147 12.16 36.88 15.44
N LYS A 148 11.82 37.65 14.40
CA LYS A 148 11.20 37.10 13.18
C LYS A 148 12.27 36.38 12.34
N GLU A 149 12.05 35.11 12.03
CA GLU A 149 12.94 34.29 11.21
C GLU A 149 12.22 33.78 9.95
N THR A 150 12.97 33.47 8.90
CA THR A 150 12.44 32.96 7.63
C THR A 150 13.27 31.77 7.15
N TRP A 151 12.69 30.57 7.24
CA TRP A 151 13.29 29.35 6.70
C TRP A 151 12.91 29.16 5.23
N ARG A 152 13.92 29.05 4.37
CA ARG A 152 13.76 28.63 2.98
C ARG A 152 14.01 27.13 2.89
N VAL A 153 12.96 26.38 2.57
CA VAL A 153 13.04 24.94 2.28
C VAL A 153 13.00 24.76 0.77
N THR A 154 13.70 23.76 0.24
CA THR A 154 13.67 23.42 -1.18
C THR A 154 13.55 21.90 -1.31
N ILE A 155 12.51 21.47 -2.02
CA ILE A 155 12.15 20.07 -2.21
C ILE A 155 12.34 19.72 -3.68
N HIS A 156 13.25 18.80 -3.95
CA HIS A 156 13.52 18.29 -5.29
C HIS A 156 13.04 16.85 -5.41
N GLN A 157 12.79 16.39 -6.63
CA GLN A 157 12.69 14.97 -6.93
C GLN A 157 14.09 14.34 -6.87
N ALA A 158 14.15 13.00 -6.74
CA ALA A 158 15.43 12.27 -6.79
C ALA A 158 16.25 12.55 -8.07
N ALA A 159 15.60 12.93 -9.17
CA ALA A 159 16.23 13.35 -10.43
C ALA A 159 16.64 14.85 -10.49
N GLY A 160 16.60 15.57 -9.36
CA GLY A 160 17.00 16.98 -9.24
C GLY A 160 15.96 18.02 -9.68
N GLN A 161 14.86 17.62 -10.33
CA GLN A 161 13.80 18.54 -10.73
C GLN A 161 13.02 19.10 -9.52
N PRO A 162 12.46 20.32 -9.57
CA PRO A 162 11.58 20.83 -8.51
C PRO A 162 10.38 19.90 -8.31
N ALA A 163 10.08 19.53 -7.06
CA ALA A 163 8.94 18.68 -6.76
C ALA A 163 7.66 19.49 -6.52
N GLN A 164 6.53 19.00 -7.02
CA GLN A 164 5.22 19.36 -6.47
C GLN A 164 5.02 18.52 -5.21
N ALA A 165 5.02 19.16 -4.04
CA ALA A 165 4.93 18.51 -2.74
C ALA A 165 4.22 19.40 -1.72
N GLU A 166 3.51 18.78 -0.80
CA GLU A 166 2.97 19.43 0.39
C GLU A 166 3.97 19.31 1.55
N LEU A 167 4.10 20.35 2.37
CA LEU A 167 5.03 20.38 3.51
C LEU A 167 4.27 20.65 4.81
N LEU A 168 4.25 19.64 5.68
CA LEU A 168 3.89 19.81 7.08
C LEU A 168 5.17 20.02 7.90
N ALA A 169 5.23 21.12 8.67
CA ALA A 169 6.33 21.43 9.55
C ALA A 169 5.86 21.53 11.00
N THR A 170 6.72 21.12 11.94
CA THR A 170 6.48 21.20 13.39
C THR A 170 7.77 21.63 14.09
N LEU A 171 7.64 22.19 15.30
CA LEU A 171 8.76 22.65 16.12
C LEU A 171 8.63 22.05 17.52
N TYR A 172 9.75 21.59 18.08
CA TYR A 172 9.80 20.93 19.38
C TYR A 172 10.92 21.52 20.24
N ASP A 173 10.66 21.67 21.55
CA ASP A 173 11.65 22.11 22.52
C ASP A 173 12.45 20.91 23.05
N LYS A 174 13.71 20.81 22.58
CA LYS A 174 14.66 19.76 22.97
C LYS A 174 14.94 19.70 24.48
N SER A 175 14.67 20.75 25.25
CA SER A 175 14.85 20.69 26.71
C SER A 175 13.90 19.69 27.39
N LEU A 176 12.76 19.38 26.77
CA LEU A 176 11.77 18.44 27.28
C LEU A 176 12.23 16.97 27.22
N ASP A 177 13.22 16.63 26.36
CA ASP A 177 13.81 15.29 26.27
C ASP A 177 14.42 14.82 27.61
N VAL A 178 14.80 15.76 28.49
CA VAL A 178 15.33 15.48 29.83
C VAL A 178 14.32 14.74 30.70
N PHE A 179 13.02 14.98 30.52
CA PHE A 179 11.95 14.31 31.27
C PHE A 179 11.51 13.01 30.58
N ARG A 180 11.48 13.01 29.23
CA ARG A 180 11.17 11.84 28.41
C ARG A 180 11.61 12.10 26.98
N ALA A 181 12.48 11.24 26.44
CA ALA A 181 12.90 11.30 25.05
C ALA A 181 11.69 11.34 24.09
N HIS A 182 11.64 12.35 23.23
CA HIS A 182 10.62 12.50 22.21
C HIS A 182 11.00 11.78 20.91
N SER A 183 9.99 11.25 20.23
CA SER A 183 10.08 10.77 18.87
C SER A 183 8.83 11.22 18.14
N PHE A 184 9.01 11.80 16.96
CA PHE A 184 7.90 11.95 16.02
C PHE A 184 7.56 10.56 15.48
N SER A 185 6.29 10.16 15.57
CA SER A 185 5.80 9.01 14.82
C SER A 185 5.87 9.32 13.33
N GLY A 186 6.27 8.33 12.51
CA GLY A 186 6.16 8.46 11.06
C GLY A 186 4.71 8.62 10.63
N LEU A 187 4.50 9.21 9.43
CA LEU A 187 3.18 9.20 8.80
C LEU A 187 2.88 7.79 8.29
N GLU A 188 2.19 7.00 9.11
CA GLU A 188 1.72 5.66 8.75
C GLU A 188 0.48 5.77 7.86
N PHE A 189 0.67 5.56 6.56
CA PHE A 189 -0.42 5.35 5.62
C PHE A 189 -0.85 3.89 5.67
N PRO A 190 -2.16 3.57 5.73
CA PRO A 190 -2.64 2.20 5.71
C PRO A 190 -2.16 1.47 4.44
N ARG A 191 -1.19 0.57 4.60
CA ARG A 191 -0.70 -0.27 3.50
C ARG A 191 -1.60 -1.51 3.40
N PRO A 192 -2.24 -1.79 2.24
CA PRO A 192 -2.96 -3.03 2.06
C PRO A 192 -1.97 -4.20 2.16
N TYR A 193 -2.21 -5.09 3.11
CA TYR A 193 -1.44 -6.32 3.26
C TYR A 193 -2.04 -7.41 2.38
N TYR A 194 -1.20 -8.03 1.56
CA TYR A 194 -1.56 -9.13 0.69
C TYR A 194 -0.74 -10.37 1.11
N PRO A 195 -1.34 -11.33 1.82
CA PRO A 195 -0.70 -12.62 2.10
C PRO A 195 -0.58 -13.44 0.80
N ALA A 196 0.28 -14.46 0.82
CA ALA A 196 0.26 -15.51 -0.19
C ALA A 196 -1.07 -16.30 -0.10
N GLY A 197 -1.79 -16.42 -1.21
CA GLY A 197 -3.03 -17.19 -1.34
C GLY A 197 -2.88 -18.49 -2.13
N LEU A 198 -1.78 -18.66 -2.89
CA LEU A 198 -1.49 -19.83 -3.72
C LEU A 198 -0.54 -20.85 -3.06
N ALA A 199 -0.12 -20.61 -1.81
CA ALA A 199 0.72 -21.53 -1.06
C ALA A 199 -0.02 -22.85 -0.77
N TRP A 200 0.28 -23.90 -1.53
CA TRP A 200 -0.24 -25.24 -1.29
C TRP A 200 0.18 -25.72 0.10
N THR A 201 -0.79 -26.01 0.96
CA THR A 201 -0.57 -26.63 2.28
C THR A 201 -1.35 -27.94 2.32
N GLY A 202 -0.63 -29.05 2.17
CA GLY A 202 -1.27 -30.36 2.02
C GLY A 202 -0.30 -31.52 2.19
N ARG A 203 -0.89 -32.70 2.39
CA ARG A 203 -0.21 -33.99 2.47
C ARG A 203 -1.03 -35.01 1.67
N PHE A 204 -0.38 -36.01 1.09
CA PHE A 204 -1.11 -37.14 0.56
C PHE A 204 -1.61 -38.00 1.72
N GLY A 205 -2.93 -38.19 1.79
CA GLY A 205 -3.58 -38.90 2.88
C GLY A 205 -5.10 -38.96 2.68
N VAL A 206 -5.77 -39.58 3.64
CA VAL A 206 -7.23 -39.48 3.79
C VAL A 206 -7.49 -38.32 4.74
N GLU A 207 -8.27 -37.34 4.30
CA GLU A 207 -8.77 -36.24 5.12
C GLU A 207 -10.30 -36.33 5.17
N GLU A 208 -10.89 -35.99 6.31
CA GLU A 208 -12.34 -35.91 6.42
C GLU A 208 -12.88 -34.66 5.72
N SER A 209 -14.08 -34.77 5.14
CA SER A 209 -14.71 -33.67 4.39
C SER A 209 -15.21 -32.59 5.35
N ASN A 210 -14.34 -31.65 5.71
CA ASN A 210 -14.73 -30.46 6.45
C ASN A 210 -15.58 -29.52 5.59
N GLY A 211 -16.66 -28.98 6.16
CA GLY A 211 -17.44 -27.93 5.53
C GLY A 211 -16.63 -26.64 5.43
N LEU A 212 -16.22 -26.27 4.22
CA LEU A 212 -15.47 -25.02 3.95
C LEU A 212 -16.29 -23.75 4.23
N PHE A 213 -17.60 -23.89 4.33
CA PHE A 213 -18.54 -22.81 4.65
C PHE A 213 -19.50 -23.34 5.71
N ASP A 214 -19.16 -23.14 6.99
CA ASP A 214 -20.23 -23.01 7.97
C ASP A 214 -20.83 -21.62 7.76
N VAL A 215 -22.02 -21.56 7.17
CA VAL A 215 -22.81 -20.33 7.18
C VAL A 215 -23.52 -20.31 8.52
N GLU A 216 -22.75 -20.13 9.60
CA GLU A 216 -23.30 -19.48 10.77
C GLU A 216 -23.82 -18.13 10.26
N PRO A 217 -25.14 -17.89 10.29
CA PRO A 217 -25.62 -16.55 10.03
C PRO A 217 -24.93 -15.67 11.05
N ASN A 218 -24.22 -14.64 10.59
CA ASN A 218 -23.62 -13.66 11.46
C ASN A 218 -24.73 -12.78 12.05
N ASP A 219 -25.53 -13.37 12.93
CA ASP A 219 -26.17 -12.75 14.10
C ASP A 219 -25.04 -12.33 15.05
N SER A 220 -24.14 -11.48 14.54
CA SER A 220 -23.54 -10.48 15.37
C SER A 220 -24.70 -9.66 15.89
N ASP A 221 -25.13 -9.96 17.13
CA ASP A 221 -26.07 -9.15 17.88
C ASP A 221 -25.68 -7.69 17.65
N VAL A 222 -26.49 -6.98 16.84
CA VAL A 222 -26.24 -5.57 16.56
C VAL A 222 -26.63 -4.86 17.84
N ALA A 223 -25.66 -4.77 18.75
CA ALA A 223 -25.84 -4.19 20.07
C ALA A 223 -26.41 -2.79 19.88
N VAL A 224 -27.71 -2.65 20.14
CA VAL A 224 -28.43 -1.39 20.00
C VAL A 224 -28.00 -0.52 21.17
N LEU A 225 -26.88 0.17 20.98
CA LEU A 225 -26.39 1.21 21.88
C LEU A 225 -27.40 2.35 21.84
N TYR A 226 -28.28 2.38 22.82
CA TYR A 226 -29.22 3.48 22.99
C TYR A 226 -28.46 4.79 23.24
N PRO A 227 -28.98 5.94 22.73
CA PRO A 227 -28.39 7.24 23.03
C PRO A 227 -28.37 7.48 24.54
N HIS A 228 -27.17 7.53 25.11
CA HIS A 228 -26.93 8.00 26.47
C HIS A 228 -26.45 9.45 26.42
N LEU A 229 -26.65 10.17 27.52
CA LEU A 229 -26.12 11.52 27.67
C LEU A 229 -24.59 11.42 27.77
N ASN A 230 -23.85 12.18 26.94
CA ASN A 230 -22.39 12.26 27.00
C ASN A 230 -21.99 13.11 28.22
N TRP A 231 -21.22 12.55 29.16
CA TRP A 231 -20.81 13.22 30.40
C TRP A 231 -19.36 13.70 30.39
N TRP A 232 -18.72 13.76 29.21
CA TRP A 232 -17.33 14.20 29.03
C TRP A 232 -16.34 13.54 30.01
N ARG A 233 -16.50 12.22 30.21
CA ARG A 233 -15.71 11.38 31.14
C ARG A 233 -15.91 11.66 32.64
N TYR A 234 -16.93 12.44 33.02
CA TYR A 234 -17.34 12.60 34.42
C TYR A 234 -18.19 11.39 34.85
N SER A 235 -17.56 10.35 35.41
CA SER A 235 -18.24 9.11 35.79
C SER A 235 -18.65 9.07 37.27
N LEU A 236 -19.89 8.65 37.53
CA LEU A 236 -20.40 8.29 38.86
C LEU A 236 -20.44 6.76 39.09
N GLY A 237 -19.47 6.02 38.55
CA GLY A 237 -19.19 4.63 38.99
C GLY A 237 -19.03 3.57 37.90
N ASN A 238 -19.29 3.89 36.63
CA ASN A 238 -18.98 3.02 35.48
C ASN A 238 -18.21 3.85 34.43
N GLU A 239 -17.04 3.38 34.00
CA GLU A 239 -16.25 4.09 32.98
C GLU A 239 -16.94 3.99 31.61
N GLU A 240 -17.10 5.13 30.90
CA GLU A 240 -17.45 5.12 29.47
C GLU A 240 -16.41 4.29 28.71
N SER A 241 -16.85 3.25 28.01
CA SER A 241 -15.95 2.37 27.26
C SER A 241 -15.71 2.95 25.87
N ARG A 242 -14.51 2.75 25.32
CA ARG A 242 -14.22 3.12 23.90
C ARG A 242 -15.15 2.44 22.89
N ASN A 243 -15.89 1.40 23.30
CA ASN A 243 -16.89 0.72 22.49
C ASN A 243 -18.24 1.47 22.39
N ASP A 244 -18.55 2.38 23.31
CA ASP A 244 -19.83 3.13 23.33
C ASP A 244 -19.98 4.11 22.15
N TYR A 245 -18.88 4.39 21.45
CA TYR A 245 -18.83 5.30 20.30
C TYR A 245 -18.66 4.58 18.95
N LYS A 246 -18.99 3.28 18.85
CA LYS A 246 -18.93 2.53 17.58
C LYS A 246 -19.95 3.08 16.57
N LEU A 247 -19.46 3.94 15.67
CA LEU A 247 -20.23 4.42 14.51
C LEU A 247 -20.70 3.23 13.65
N LEU A 248 -21.97 3.29 13.22
CA LEU A 248 -22.60 2.28 12.37
C LEU A 248 -21.79 2.00 11.10
N SER A 249 -21.76 0.74 10.70
CA SER A 249 -21.10 0.29 9.47
C SER A 249 -21.60 1.05 8.24
N LYS A 250 -20.67 1.40 7.33
CA LYS A 250 -20.84 2.34 6.21
C LYS A 250 -21.91 1.96 5.16
N ASN A 251 -22.60 0.81 5.31
CA ASN A 251 -23.61 0.31 4.38
C ASN A 251 -25.03 0.83 4.67
N SER A 252 -25.28 1.56 5.76
CA SER A 252 -26.57 2.21 6.01
C SER A 252 -26.78 3.41 5.08
N ARG A 253 -27.53 3.23 3.98
CA ARG A 253 -28.01 4.33 3.12
C ARG A 253 -29.03 5.20 3.86
N VAL A 254 -28.55 6.19 4.61
CA VAL A 254 -29.41 7.26 5.15
C VAL A 254 -29.86 8.15 3.99
N ARG A 255 -31.18 8.24 3.74
CA ARG A 255 -31.74 9.24 2.82
C ARG A 255 -31.60 10.62 3.47
N PHE A 256 -30.58 11.37 3.05
CA PHE A 256 -30.42 12.77 3.40
C PHE A 256 -31.38 13.62 2.56
N THR A 257 -32.43 14.16 3.19
CA THR A 257 -33.24 15.24 2.60
C THR A 257 -32.61 16.57 3.02
N PRO A 258 -32.01 17.35 2.11
CA PRO A 258 -31.42 18.63 2.46
C PRO A 258 -32.50 19.62 2.94
N PRO A 259 -32.26 20.40 4.00
CA PRO A 259 -33.16 21.50 4.37
C PRO A 259 -33.10 22.60 3.30
N MET A 260 -34.24 23.24 3.02
CA MET A 260 -34.30 24.42 2.16
C MET A 260 -33.53 25.58 2.80
N ILE A 261 -32.46 26.01 2.15
CA ILE A 261 -31.80 27.29 2.45
C ILE A 261 -32.74 28.40 1.96
N LYS A 262 -33.29 29.18 2.89
CA LYS A 262 -33.80 30.52 2.54
C LYS A 262 -32.58 31.44 2.43
N GLN A 263 -32.45 32.15 1.31
CA GLN A 263 -31.50 33.26 1.23
C GLN A 263 -31.99 34.39 2.12
N ASP A 264 -31.11 34.89 2.98
CA ASP A 264 -31.36 36.12 3.72
C ASP A 264 -31.36 37.30 2.76
N VAL A 265 -32.46 38.04 2.74
CA VAL A 265 -32.57 39.32 2.04
C VAL A 265 -32.04 40.41 2.97
N GLU A 266 -31.13 41.25 2.49
CA GLU A 266 -30.63 42.39 3.26
C GLU A 266 -31.78 43.30 3.71
N VAL A 267 -32.03 43.36 5.02
CA VAL A 267 -32.95 44.33 5.61
C VAL A 267 -32.17 45.58 5.97
N ILE A 268 -32.15 46.54 5.04
CA ILE A 268 -31.65 47.89 5.30
C ILE A 268 -32.56 48.52 6.38
N ALA A 269 -31.96 48.93 7.50
CA ALA A 269 -32.70 49.53 8.61
C ALA A 269 -33.22 50.92 8.25
N ALA A 270 -34.54 51.05 8.10
CA ALA A 270 -35.26 52.32 8.07
C ALA A 270 -36.31 52.34 9.19
N GLY A 271 -36.40 53.47 9.90
CA GLY A 271 -37.20 53.58 11.13
C GLY A 271 -38.72 53.42 10.91
N ALA A 272 -39.40 52.92 11.94
CA ALA A 272 -40.85 52.75 11.94
C ALA A 272 -41.60 54.08 11.80
N PRO A 273 -42.74 54.05 11.11
CA PRO A 273 -43.97 54.47 11.78
C PRO A 273 -45.09 53.39 11.73
N ALA A 274 -46.14 53.62 12.52
CA ALA A 274 -47.20 52.68 12.87
C ALA A 274 -48.18 52.32 11.71
N PRO A 275 -48.92 51.20 11.80
CA PRO A 275 -49.65 50.62 10.66
C PRO A 275 -51.06 51.19 10.45
N GLN A 276 -51.63 51.00 9.25
CA GLN A 276 -53.08 50.92 9.06
C GLN A 276 -53.57 50.32 7.73
N ALA A 277 -54.66 49.56 7.86
CA ALA A 277 -55.72 49.25 6.88
C ALA A 277 -55.47 48.31 5.67
N LEU A 278 -56.28 47.25 5.62
CA LEU A 278 -56.54 46.36 4.48
C LEU A 278 -57.23 47.08 3.31
N ARG A 279 -57.07 46.57 2.08
CA ARG A 279 -58.18 45.99 1.28
C ARG A 279 -57.74 45.28 -0.03
N MET A 280 -58.20 44.03 -0.18
CA MET A 280 -58.91 43.45 -1.35
C MET A 280 -58.34 43.68 -2.77
N SER A 281 -57.76 42.65 -3.43
CA SER A 281 -58.40 41.75 -4.44
C SER A 281 -58.85 42.44 -5.75
N VAL A 282 -58.51 41.99 -6.96
CA VAL A 282 -58.90 40.71 -7.64
C VAL A 282 -57.95 40.40 -8.82
N SER A 283 -58.09 39.21 -9.45
CA SER A 283 -57.46 38.67 -10.68
C SER A 283 -57.64 39.54 -11.96
N SER A 284 -57.23 39.22 -13.21
CA SER A 284 -56.68 38.03 -13.92
C SER A 284 -55.77 38.53 -15.11
N ASP A 285 -55.12 37.78 -16.02
CA ASP A 285 -54.86 36.34 -16.25
C ASP A 285 -53.53 36.16 -17.07
N LYS A 286 -53.41 35.11 -17.91
CA LYS A 286 -52.29 34.75 -18.81
C LYS A 286 -52.31 35.44 -20.19
N VAL A 287 -51.17 35.39 -20.91
CA VAL A 287 -51.00 34.61 -22.19
C VAL A 287 -49.54 34.69 -22.70
N SER A 288 -49.06 33.60 -23.33
CA SER A 288 -47.77 33.42 -24.03
C SER A 288 -47.81 34.02 -25.46
N ASP A 289 -46.80 34.04 -26.34
CA ASP A 289 -45.71 33.09 -26.63
C ASP A 289 -44.75 33.71 -27.70
N THR A 290 -43.84 32.88 -28.23
CA THR A 290 -43.05 32.96 -29.48
C THR A 290 -41.62 33.51 -29.45
N ALA A 291 -40.77 32.79 -30.20
CA ALA A 291 -39.32 32.94 -30.28
C ALA A 291 -38.84 32.96 -31.73
N SER A 292 -37.70 33.61 -31.97
CA SER A 292 -36.79 33.50 -33.14
C SER A 292 -35.72 34.59 -33.00
N GLY A 293 -34.48 34.47 -33.47
CA GLY A 293 -33.79 33.31 -34.05
C GLY A 293 -32.36 33.69 -34.49
N GLU A 294 -31.45 32.71 -34.41
CA GLU A 294 -30.19 32.60 -35.17
C GLU A 294 -29.12 33.72 -35.09
N ASN A 295 -28.02 33.52 -35.83
CA ASN A 295 -26.66 33.63 -35.28
C ASN A 295 -25.65 34.23 -36.29
N ALA A 296 -24.51 34.67 -35.75
CA ALA A 296 -23.19 34.81 -36.39
C ALA A 296 -22.90 35.92 -37.44
N ALA A 297 -21.97 36.81 -37.04
CA ALA A 297 -20.87 37.37 -37.83
C ALA A 297 -19.83 37.91 -36.82
N GLU A 298 -18.54 38.13 -37.08
CA GLU A 298 -17.45 37.50 -37.83
C GLU A 298 -16.25 38.47 -37.66
N ALA A 299 -15.03 37.92 -37.54
CA ALA A 299 -13.72 38.56 -37.77
C ALA A 299 -13.27 39.83 -36.98
N ALA A 300 -12.14 39.67 -36.27
CA ALA A 300 -11.04 40.66 -36.23
C ALA A 300 -9.70 39.93 -36.06
N ALA A 301 -8.62 40.44 -36.68
CA ALA A 301 -7.38 39.68 -36.95
C ALA A 301 -6.24 39.89 -35.94
N ALA A 302 -5.24 38.98 -35.99
CA ALA A 302 -3.94 39.11 -35.32
C ALA A 302 -2.77 38.84 -36.32
N PRO A 303 -1.62 39.53 -36.21
CA PRO A 303 -0.46 39.38 -37.11
C PRO A 303 0.53 38.25 -36.69
N PRO A 304 1.48 37.85 -37.57
CA PRO A 304 2.10 36.50 -37.56
C PRO A 304 3.40 36.36 -36.74
N PRO A 305 3.86 35.11 -36.46
CA PRO A 305 5.07 34.82 -35.71
C PRO A 305 6.37 34.94 -36.52
N SER A 306 7.48 35.23 -35.84
CA SER A 306 8.83 35.30 -36.42
C SER A 306 9.64 34.03 -36.14
N THR A 307 10.25 33.47 -37.18
CA THR A 307 11.05 32.24 -37.16
C THR A 307 12.53 32.55 -37.01
N ALA A 308 13.23 31.98 -36.01
CA ALA A 308 14.70 31.95 -36.00
C ALA A 308 15.31 30.85 -35.11
N ALA A 309 15.87 29.84 -35.76
CA ALA A 309 17.03 29.05 -35.35
C ALA A 309 17.97 28.99 -36.58
N PRO A 310 19.23 28.51 -36.53
CA PRO A 310 19.96 27.87 -35.41
C PRO A 310 21.39 28.41 -35.19
N ARG A 311 22.16 27.81 -34.25
CA ARG A 311 23.56 27.37 -34.51
C ARG A 311 24.13 26.44 -33.44
N LEU A 312 25.04 25.57 -33.89
CA LEU A 312 25.90 24.71 -33.07
C LEU A 312 26.99 25.53 -32.35
N ILE A 313 27.45 25.07 -31.18
CA ILE A 313 28.64 24.20 -31.00
C ILE A 313 28.28 23.17 -29.92
#